data_AF-A0AAN6T1U0-F1
#
_entry.id   AF-A0AAN6T1U0-F1
#
_cell.length_a   1.000
_cell.length_b   1.000
_cell.length_c   1.000
_cell.angle_alpha   90.00
_cell.angle_beta   90.00
_cell.angle_gamma   90.00
#
_symmetry.space_group_name_H-M   'P 1'
#
loop_
_entity.id
_entity.type
_entity.pdbx_description
1 polymer ?
#
loop_
_entity_poly.entity_id
_entity_poly.type
_entity_poly.pdbx_seq_one_letter_code
_entity_poly.pdbx_strand_id
1 'polypeptide(L)'
;MAAEDVTEYEIEENTRWSTTRLYLGLLETFPKYVRDFEAKWNDWQQAISADDPSTQSSTPSFTALTALGPKVIPLVVYQLTLNPNNNAAVHLYTTLETDPSYLPTDTDPSPAAQQIIRLSFARNRAVRNALADFAERCERVGIHASSAGMFTECTEYDALLAFGQSIVPHVMLQYARDVQTQSGGVPAVVRRGVLFWYELLHELVWHRKSGAVTVWLDDAYEFWRRWFEEGVVEGAMGISGDAAAA
;
A
#
# COMPACT_ATOMS: atom_id res chain seq x y z
N MET A 1 -26.01 -16.47 -23.28
CA MET A 1 -25.02 -15.54 -22.70
C MET A 1 -23.66 -16.02 -23.18
N ALA A 2 -23.13 -15.39 -24.24
CA ALA A 2 -21.76 -15.61 -24.65
C ALA A 2 -20.88 -14.85 -23.64
N ALA A 3 -20.04 -15.58 -22.91
CA ALA A 3 -18.94 -14.93 -22.21
C ALA A 3 -18.02 -14.37 -23.30
N GLU A 4 -17.87 -13.05 -23.33
CA GLU A 4 -16.96 -12.37 -24.23
C GLU A 4 -15.55 -12.92 -23.99
N ASP A 5 -14.95 -13.40 -25.07
CA ASP A 5 -13.59 -13.89 -25.13
C ASP A 5 -12.66 -12.68 -25.00
N VAL A 6 -12.41 -12.25 -23.76
CA VAL A 6 -11.48 -11.17 -23.46
C VAL A 6 -10.11 -11.60 -23.98
N THR A 7 -9.59 -10.83 -24.94
CA THR A 7 -8.35 -11.20 -25.62
C THR A 7 -7.16 -11.07 -24.66
N GLU A 8 -6.13 -11.90 -24.84
CA GLU A 8 -4.89 -11.83 -24.03
C GLU A 8 -4.25 -10.42 -24.07
N TYR A 9 -4.40 -9.73 -25.20
CA TYR A 9 -3.99 -8.34 -25.38
C TYR A 9 -4.72 -7.36 -24.45
N GLU A 10 -6.05 -7.47 -24.35
CA GLU A 10 -6.84 -6.63 -23.43
C GLU A 10 -6.49 -6.90 -21.97
N ILE A 11 -6.16 -8.14 -21.62
CA ILE A 11 -5.69 -8.48 -20.26
C ILE A 11 -4.35 -7.79 -19.99
N GLU A 12 -3.40 -7.85 -20.91
CA GLU A 12 -2.09 -7.21 -20.77
C GLU A 12 -2.18 -5.68 -20.66
N GLU A 13 -3.00 -5.05 -21.50
CA GLU A 13 -3.20 -3.59 -21.48
C GLU A 13 -3.85 -3.13 -20.17
N ASN A 14 -4.92 -3.81 -19.74
CA ASN A 14 -5.58 -3.52 -18.46
C ASN A 14 -4.65 -3.70 -17.26
N THR A 15 -3.78 -4.72 -17.33
CA THR A 15 -2.80 -5.03 -16.29
C THR A 15 -1.78 -3.89 -16.16
N ARG A 16 -1.16 -3.46 -17.27
CA ARG A 16 -0.21 -2.33 -17.27
C ARG A 16 -0.87 -1.03 -16.84
N TRP A 17 -2.10 -0.78 -17.30
CA TRP A 17 -2.84 0.43 -16.96
C TRP A 17 -3.12 0.53 -15.45
N SER A 18 -3.51 -0.57 -14.80
CA SER A 18 -3.78 -0.60 -13.36
C SER A 18 -2.54 -0.21 -12.53
N THR A 19 -1.40 -0.83 -12.82
CA THR A 19 -0.14 -0.53 -12.11
C THR A 19 0.33 0.89 -12.40
N THR A 20 0.24 1.34 -13.64
CA THR A 20 0.60 2.72 -14.04
C THR A 20 -0.28 3.73 -13.32
N ARG A 21 -1.59 3.50 -13.23
CA ARG A 21 -2.51 4.40 -12.53
C ARG A 21 -2.19 4.50 -11.05
N LEU A 22 -1.86 3.38 -10.39
CA LEU A 22 -1.43 3.38 -8.99
C LEU A 22 -0.14 4.17 -8.79
N TYR A 23 0.87 3.95 -9.64
CA TYR A 23 2.12 4.73 -9.61
C TYR A 23 1.86 6.23 -9.79
N LEU A 24 1.07 6.62 -10.80
CA LEU A 24 0.77 8.03 -11.06
C LEU A 24 0.02 8.68 -9.89
N GLY A 25 -0.94 7.98 -9.28
CA GLY A 25 -1.62 8.46 -8.08
C GLY A 25 -0.67 8.67 -6.90
N LEU A 26 0.29 7.75 -6.71
CA LEU A 26 1.33 7.88 -5.68
C LEU A 26 2.29 9.04 -5.98
N LEU A 27 2.69 9.23 -7.23
CA LEU A 27 3.57 10.33 -7.64
C LEU A 27 2.90 11.69 -7.44
N GLU A 28 1.61 11.79 -7.75
CA GLU A 28 0.82 13.01 -7.57
C GLU A 28 0.59 13.32 -6.09
N THR A 29 0.23 12.31 -5.29
CA THR A 29 -0.19 12.49 -3.89
C THR A 29 0.99 12.51 -2.91
N PHE A 30 2.00 11.67 -3.14
CA PHE A 30 3.14 11.45 -2.26
C PHE A 30 4.47 11.50 -3.06
N PRO A 31 4.81 12.65 -3.69
CA PRO A 31 5.96 12.74 -4.58
C PRO A 31 7.30 12.47 -3.89
N LYS A 32 7.42 12.76 -2.58
CA LYS A 32 8.64 12.46 -1.82
C LYS A 32 8.88 10.96 -1.74
N TYR A 33 7.83 10.20 -1.44
CA TYR A 33 7.88 8.74 -1.37
C TYR A 33 8.36 8.11 -2.69
N VAL A 34 7.78 8.54 -3.81
CA VAL A 34 8.16 8.01 -5.14
C VAL A 34 9.60 8.39 -5.50
N ARG A 35 10.00 9.65 -5.29
CA ARG A 35 11.37 10.10 -5.59
C ARG A 35 12.43 9.41 -4.73
N ASP A 36 12.13 9.16 -3.46
CA ASP A 36 13.04 8.46 -2.56
C ASP A 36 13.26 7.00 -3.01
N PHE A 37 12.20 6.31 -3.41
CA PHE A 37 12.30 5.00 -4.05
C PHE A 37 13.11 5.07 -5.34
N GLU A 38 12.81 5.99 -6.25
CA GLU A 38 13.48 6.12 -7.56
C GLU A 38 14.99 6.39 -7.41
N ALA A 39 15.38 7.23 -6.44
CA ALA A 39 16.78 7.48 -6.14
C ALA A 39 17.50 6.18 -5.71
N LYS A 40 16.96 5.48 -4.71
CA LYS A 40 17.52 4.20 -4.23
C LYS A 40 17.53 3.11 -5.31
N TRP A 41 16.47 3.07 -6.12
CA TRP A 41 16.35 2.17 -7.26
C TRP A 41 17.45 2.41 -8.28
N ASN A 42 17.65 3.66 -8.70
CA ASN A 42 18.66 4.02 -9.68
C ASN A 42 20.08 3.74 -9.16
N ASP A 43 20.36 4.08 -7.90
CA ASP A 43 21.64 3.78 -7.26
C ASP A 43 21.90 2.26 -7.23
N TRP A 44 20.87 1.47 -6.92
CA TRP A 44 20.97 0.03 -6.93
C TRP A 44 21.22 -0.53 -8.33
N GLN A 45 20.47 -0.09 -9.34
CA GLN A 45 20.65 -0.54 -10.73
C GLN A 45 22.05 -0.23 -11.26
N GLN A 46 22.66 0.89 -10.84
CA GLN A 46 24.04 1.24 -11.21
C GLN A 46 25.08 0.38 -10.48
N ALA A 47 24.78 -0.07 -9.27
CA ALA A 47 25.69 -0.88 -8.45
C ALA A 47 25.68 -2.37 -8.81
N ILE A 48 24.65 -2.85 -9.52
CA ILE A 48 24.58 -4.24 -10.00
C ILE A 48 25.60 -4.42 -11.12
N SER A 49 26.54 -5.34 -10.93
CA SER A 49 27.44 -5.76 -11.99
C SER A 49 26.69 -6.68 -12.96
N ALA A 50 26.78 -6.40 -14.25
CA ALA A 50 26.25 -7.29 -15.29
C ALA A 50 26.96 -8.67 -15.27
N ASP A 51 28.21 -8.71 -14.78
CA ASP A 51 29.06 -9.90 -14.79
C ASP A 51 28.95 -10.72 -13.49
N ASP A 52 28.35 -10.17 -12.44
CA ASP A 52 28.23 -10.84 -11.14
C ASP A 52 26.82 -10.66 -10.52
N PRO A 53 25.92 -11.63 -10.73
CA PRO A 53 24.58 -11.63 -10.16
C PRO A 53 24.55 -11.58 -8.62
N SER A 54 25.62 -12.01 -7.94
CA SER A 54 25.69 -12.00 -6.48
C SER A 54 25.73 -10.58 -5.87
N THR A 55 26.07 -9.58 -6.70
CA THR A 55 26.05 -8.16 -6.32
C THR A 55 24.64 -7.64 -6.09
N GLN A 56 23.60 -8.29 -6.64
CA GLN A 56 22.21 -7.82 -6.53
C GLN A 56 21.74 -7.67 -5.09
N SER A 57 22.15 -8.56 -4.18
CA SER A 57 21.72 -8.52 -2.77
C SER A 57 22.73 -7.89 -1.82
N SER A 58 23.96 -7.65 -2.29
CA SER A 58 25.11 -7.32 -1.41
C SER A 58 25.43 -5.83 -1.35
N THR A 59 24.64 -4.99 -2.02
CA THR A 59 24.87 -3.53 -2.10
C THR A 59 24.11 -2.78 -1.00
N PRO A 60 24.67 -1.67 -0.48
CA PRO A 60 23.95 -0.81 0.45
C PRO A 60 22.60 -0.33 -0.08
N SER A 61 22.50 -0.06 -1.39
CA SER A 61 21.25 0.38 -2.03
C SER A 61 20.17 -0.70 -2.04
N PHE A 62 20.54 -1.99 -2.17
CA PHE A 62 19.59 -3.09 -2.00
C PHE A 62 19.04 -3.14 -0.57
N THR A 63 19.92 -3.06 0.44
CA THR A 63 19.50 -3.01 1.85
C THR A 63 18.61 -1.81 2.13
N ALA A 64 18.88 -0.65 1.52
CA ALA A 64 18.04 0.53 1.65
C ALA A 64 16.66 0.35 1.01
N LEU A 65 16.56 -0.34 -0.14
CA LEU A 65 15.30 -0.67 -0.78
C LEU A 65 14.48 -1.67 0.04
N THR A 66 15.10 -2.72 0.56
CA THR A 66 14.39 -3.73 1.38
C THR A 66 13.94 -3.15 2.72
N ALA A 67 14.68 -2.20 3.28
CA ALA A 67 14.30 -1.47 4.49
C ALA A 67 13.02 -0.61 4.31
N LEU A 68 12.64 -0.27 3.08
CA LEU A 68 11.35 0.41 2.83
C LEU A 68 10.16 -0.54 3.04
N GLY A 69 10.37 -1.86 3.00
CA GLY A 69 9.37 -2.88 3.26
C GLY A 69 8.31 -3.06 2.16
N PRO A 70 7.27 -3.86 2.39
CA PRO A 70 6.28 -4.25 1.37
C PRO A 70 5.52 -3.07 0.74
N LYS A 71 5.52 -1.89 1.37
CA LYS A 71 4.83 -0.70 0.82
C LYS A 71 5.39 -0.28 -0.55
N VAL A 72 6.65 -0.61 -0.89
CA VAL A 72 7.22 -0.25 -2.21
C VAL A 72 6.90 -1.23 -3.33
N ILE A 73 6.22 -2.35 -3.04
CA ILE A 73 5.86 -3.36 -4.04
C ILE A 73 5.19 -2.73 -5.28
N PRO A 74 4.19 -1.83 -5.18
CA PRO A 74 3.60 -1.20 -6.36
C PRO A 74 4.59 -0.45 -7.26
N LEU A 75 5.63 0.16 -6.68
CA LEU A 75 6.66 0.87 -7.43
C LEU A 75 7.60 -0.12 -8.13
N VAL A 76 7.94 -1.24 -7.48
CA VAL A 76 8.72 -2.32 -8.10
C VAL A 76 7.96 -2.95 -9.27
N VAL A 77 6.66 -3.22 -9.11
CA VAL A 77 5.82 -3.74 -10.19
C VAL A 77 5.72 -2.73 -11.34
N TYR A 78 5.64 -1.43 -11.06
CA TYR A 78 5.68 -0.41 -12.11
C TYR A 78 6.99 -0.49 -12.91
N GLN A 79 8.15 -0.63 -12.25
CA GLN A 79 9.43 -0.82 -12.96
C GLN A 79 9.42 -2.07 -13.86
N LEU A 80 8.80 -3.18 -13.42
CA LEU A 80 8.61 -4.37 -14.24
C LEU A 80 7.73 -4.11 -15.48
N THR A 81 6.72 -3.23 -15.39
CA THR A 81 5.91 -2.88 -16.57
C THR A 81 6.71 -2.11 -17.62
N LEU A 82 7.74 -1.36 -17.22
CA LEU A 82 8.64 -0.64 -18.12
C LEU A 82 9.70 -1.56 -18.72
N ASN A 83 10.22 -2.51 -17.94
CA ASN A 83 11.20 -3.49 -18.39
C ASN A 83 10.91 -4.88 -17.80
N PRO A 84 10.10 -5.71 -18.50
CA PRO A 84 9.76 -7.06 -18.05
C PRO A 84 10.94 -8.03 -17.97
N ASN A 85 12.11 -7.68 -18.51
CA ASN A 85 13.33 -8.51 -18.46
C ASN A 85 14.27 -8.11 -17.31
N ASN A 86 13.81 -7.26 -16.38
CA ASN A 86 14.63 -6.84 -15.24
C ASN A 86 14.64 -7.90 -14.13
N ASN A 87 15.62 -8.81 -14.19
CA ASN A 87 15.78 -9.89 -13.20
C ASN A 87 15.98 -9.36 -11.77
N ALA A 88 16.66 -8.21 -11.63
CA ALA A 88 16.84 -7.59 -10.33
C ALA A 88 15.49 -7.12 -9.76
N ALA A 89 14.62 -6.54 -10.58
CA ALA A 89 13.26 -6.17 -10.16
C ALA A 89 12.46 -7.37 -9.64
N VAL A 90 12.53 -8.51 -10.33
CA VAL A 90 11.91 -9.77 -9.89
C VAL A 90 12.48 -10.22 -8.55
N HIS A 91 13.80 -10.18 -8.39
CA HIS A 91 14.48 -10.54 -7.14
C HIS A 91 14.07 -9.64 -5.97
N LEU A 92 14.01 -8.31 -6.17
CA LEU A 92 13.55 -7.38 -5.13
C LEU A 92 12.09 -7.62 -4.78
N TYR A 93 11.22 -7.84 -5.77
CA TYR A 93 9.81 -8.17 -5.52
C TYR A 93 9.68 -9.42 -4.64
N THR A 94 10.34 -10.52 -5.01
CA THR A 94 10.31 -11.79 -4.26
C THR A 94 10.89 -11.63 -2.85
N THR A 95 11.84 -10.71 -2.66
CA THR A 95 12.38 -10.40 -1.32
C THR A 95 11.40 -9.61 -0.45
N LEU A 96 10.58 -8.74 -1.06
CA LEU A 96 9.63 -7.87 -0.35
C LEU A 96 8.28 -8.53 -0.10
N GLU A 97 7.85 -9.42 -0.99
CA GLU A 97 6.54 -10.06 -0.93
C GLU A 97 6.52 -11.16 0.14
N THR A 98 5.60 -11.03 1.08
CA THR A 98 5.45 -11.97 2.21
C THR A 98 4.26 -12.91 2.03
N ASP A 99 3.30 -12.57 1.17
CA ASP A 99 2.13 -13.41 0.89
C ASP A 99 2.46 -14.42 -0.23
N PRO A 100 2.51 -15.73 0.08
CA PRO A 100 2.82 -16.76 -0.91
C PRO A 100 1.87 -16.78 -2.11
N SER A 101 0.65 -16.26 -1.95
CA SER A 101 -0.37 -16.19 -3.00
C SER A 101 -0.01 -15.21 -4.12
N TYR A 102 0.95 -14.31 -3.86
CA TYR A 102 1.41 -13.30 -4.79
C TYR A 102 2.88 -13.45 -5.18
N LEU A 103 3.52 -14.57 -4.83
CA LEU A 103 4.83 -14.93 -5.34
C LEU A 103 4.72 -15.61 -6.72
N PRO A 104 5.65 -15.33 -7.65
CA PRO A 104 5.70 -16.09 -8.90
C PRO A 104 6.04 -17.55 -8.63
N THR A 105 5.46 -18.45 -9.41
CA THR A 105 5.77 -19.89 -9.38
C THR A 105 6.95 -20.23 -10.29
N ASP A 106 7.18 -19.42 -11.32
CA ASP A 106 8.28 -19.61 -12.25
C ASP A 106 9.59 -19.09 -11.67
N THR A 107 10.67 -19.86 -11.84
CA THR A 107 12.03 -19.45 -11.48
C THR A 107 12.70 -18.63 -12.60
N ASP A 108 12.18 -18.74 -13.82
CA ASP A 108 12.69 -18.01 -14.96
C ASP A 108 12.24 -16.54 -14.90
N PRO A 109 13.16 -15.55 -15.00
CA PRO A 109 12.82 -14.17 -14.71
C PRO A 109 11.79 -13.53 -15.63
N SER A 110 11.80 -13.85 -16.94
CA SER A 110 10.88 -13.23 -17.91
C SER A 110 9.43 -13.71 -17.71
N PRO A 111 9.16 -15.04 -17.58
CA PRO A 111 7.85 -15.52 -17.12
C PRO A 111 7.45 -15.00 -15.74
N ALA A 112 8.38 -14.99 -14.77
CA ALA A 112 8.11 -14.50 -13.42
C ALA A 112 7.68 -13.03 -13.39
N ALA A 113 8.32 -12.17 -14.18
CA ALA A 113 7.95 -10.75 -14.29
C ALA A 113 6.51 -10.58 -14.78
N GLN A 114 6.12 -11.31 -15.83
CA GLN A 114 4.75 -11.25 -16.36
C GLN A 114 3.74 -11.77 -15.33
N GLN A 115 4.07 -12.84 -14.61
CA GLN A 115 3.24 -13.39 -13.55
C GLN A 115 3.07 -12.37 -12.40
N ILE A 116 4.15 -11.73 -11.95
CA ILE A 116 4.11 -10.67 -10.92
C ILE A 116 3.18 -9.53 -11.36
N ILE A 117 3.31 -9.07 -12.60
CA ILE A 117 2.48 -7.98 -13.14
C ILE A 117 1.00 -8.38 -13.15
N ARG A 118 0.67 -9.61 -13.57
CA ARG A 118 -0.70 -10.16 -13.54
C ARG A 118 -1.25 -10.32 -12.11
N LEU A 119 -0.44 -10.85 -11.19
CA LEU A 119 -0.78 -10.99 -9.77
C LEU A 119 -1.04 -9.64 -9.11
N SER A 120 -0.23 -8.63 -9.42
CA SER A 120 -0.43 -7.26 -8.94
C SER A 120 -1.72 -6.64 -9.47
N PHE A 121 -2.07 -6.87 -10.74
CA PHE A 121 -3.37 -6.42 -11.25
C PHE A 121 -4.55 -7.05 -10.51
N ALA A 122 -4.49 -8.37 -10.28
CA ALA A 122 -5.51 -9.08 -9.49
C ALA A 122 -5.61 -8.51 -8.07
N ARG A 123 -4.46 -8.27 -7.42
CA ARG A 123 -4.39 -7.62 -6.10
C ARG A 123 -5.04 -6.24 -6.13
N ASN A 124 -4.61 -5.35 -7.02
CA ASN A 124 -5.11 -3.97 -7.09
C ASN A 124 -6.62 -3.95 -7.29
N ARG A 125 -7.15 -4.85 -8.13
CA ARG A 125 -8.60 -5.01 -8.32
C ARG A 125 -9.30 -5.47 -7.04
N ALA A 126 -8.78 -6.50 -6.38
CA ALA A 126 -9.36 -7.04 -5.15
C ALA A 126 -9.34 -6.01 -4.01
N VAL A 127 -8.22 -5.30 -3.84
CA VAL A 127 -8.04 -4.25 -2.83
C VAL A 127 -9.01 -3.09 -3.08
N ARG A 128 -9.15 -2.63 -4.34
CA ARG A 128 -10.10 -1.58 -4.67
C ARG A 128 -11.54 -1.97 -4.32
N ASN A 129 -11.91 -3.23 -4.58
CA ASN A 129 -13.24 -3.73 -4.21
C ASN A 129 -13.40 -3.78 -2.69
N ALA A 130 -12.43 -4.34 -1.96
CA ALA A 130 -12.46 -4.40 -0.50
C ALA A 130 -12.53 -3.01 0.15
N LEU A 131 -11.79 -2.03 -0.38
CA LEU A 131 -11.86 -0.63 0.07
C LEU A 131 -13.24 -0.02 -0.18
N ALA A 132 -13.89 -0.33 -1.31
CA ALA A 132 -15.24 0.14 -1.62
C ALA A 132 -16.28 -0.50 -0.71
N ASP A 133 -16.21 -1.82 -0.48
CA ASP A 133 -17.10 -2.56 0.42
C ASP A 133 -16.99 -2.03 1.85
N PHE A 134 -15.75 -1.79 2.31
CA PHE A 134 -15.50 -1.20 3.62
C PHE A 134 -16.01 0.24 3.72
N ALA A 135 -15.78 1.08 2.72
CA ALA A 135 -16.33 2.45 2.69
C ALA A 135 -17.87 2.44 2.74
N GLU A 136 -18.53 1.59 1.96
CA GLU A 136 -20.00 1.45 1.99
C GLU A 136 -20.49 0.99 3.37
N ARG A 137 -19.80 0.03 3.99
CA ARG A 137 -20.08 -0.41 5.36
C ARG A 137 -19.95 0.75 6.35
N CYS A 138 -18.87 1.52 6.27
CA CYS A 138 -18.63 2.67 7.13
C CYS A 138 -19.71 3.74 6.95
N GLU A 139 -20.20 3.98 5.74
CA GLU A 139 -21.31 4.89 5.49
C GLU A 139 -22.61 4.39 6.14
N ARG A 140 -22.96 3.11 5.97
CA ARG A 140 -24.17 2.51 6.58
C ARG A 140 -24.14 2.57 8.11
N VAL A 141 -22.98 2.29 8.71
CA VAL A 141 -22.80 2.26 10.18
C VAL A 141 -22.61 3.66 10.76
N GLY A 142 -21.92 4.55 10.05
CA GLY A 142 -21.61 5.92 10.47
C GLY A 142 -22.84 6.81 10.67
N ILE A 143 -23.97 6.47 10.03
CA ILE A 143 -25.28 7.10 10.26
C ILE A 143 -25.82 6.78 11.67
N HIS A 144 -25.41 5.67 12.28
CA HIS A 144 -26.03 5.13 13.50
C HIS A 144 -25.05 4.86 14.67
N ALA A 145 -23.73 4.97 14.47
CA ALA A 145 -22.74 4.51 15.43
C ALA A 145 -22.15 5.59 16.35
N SER A 146 -22.03 5.24 17.63
CA SER A 146 -21.42 6.06 18.70
C SER A 146 -20.04 5.55 19.17
N SER A 147 -19.56 4.39 18.70
CA SER A 147 -18.30 3.78 19.14
C SER A 147 -17.39 3.36 17.99
N ALA A 148 -16.08 3.48 18.21
CA ALA A 148 -15.03 3.14 17.24
C ALA A 148 -14.92 1.63 16.94
N GLY A 149 -15.29 0.76 17.90
CA GLY A 149 -15.26 -0.69 17.73
C GLY A 149 -16.12 -1.19 16.56
N MET A 150 -17.21 -0.49 16.24
CA MET A 150 -18.11 -0.88 15.14
C MET A 150 -17.46 -0.82 13.74
N PHE A 151 -16.32 -0.14 13.59
CA PHE A 151 -15.60 -0.04 12.31
C PHE A 151 -14.44 -1.04 12.19
N THR A 152 -13.93 -1.57 13.31
CA THR A 152 -12.76 -2.48 13.33
C THR A 152 -13.11 -3.91 13.70
N GLU A 153 -14.40 -4.20 13.88
CA GLU A 153 -14.94 -5.52 14.22
C GLU A 153 -15.96 -5.94 13.14
N CYS A 154 -15.54 -5.93 11.88
CA CYS A 154 -16.38 -6.35 10.76
C CYS A 154 -15.58 -7.09 9.68
N THR A 155 -16.30 -7.91 8.90
CA THR A 155 -15.72 -8.77 7.86
C THR A 155 -14.98 -7.99 6.77
N GLU A 156 -15.45 -6.79 6.45
CA GLU A 156 -14.83 -5.91 5.45
C GLU A 156 -13.48 -5.35 5.93
N TYR A 157 -13.37 -5.06 7.23
CA TYR A 157 -12.10 -4.64 7.85
C TYR A 157 -11.11 -5.82 7.90
N ASP A 158 -11.57 -7.00 8.31
CA ASP A 158 -10.76 -8.22 8.32
C ASP A 158 -10.25 -8.59 6.92
N ALA A 159 -11.08 -8.40 5.89
CA ALA A 159 -10.70 -8.62 4.50
C ALA A 159 -9.56 -7.68 4.05
N LEU A 160 -9.55 -6.43 4.51
CA LEU A 160 -8.45 -5.49 4.24
C LEU A 160 -7.17 -5.91 4.96
N LEU A 161 -7.26 -6.32 6.23
CA LEU A 161 -6.11 -6.81 6.99
C LEU A 161 -5.46 -8.05 6.37
N ALA A 162 -6.26 -8.93 5.76
CA ALA A 162 -5.77 -10.15 5.13
C ALA A 162 -4.77 -9.91 3.99
N PHE A 163 -4.78 -8.72 3.34
CA PHE A 163 -3.79 -8.39 2.31
C PHE A 163 -2.42 -7.93 2.87
N GLY A 164 -2.33 -7.66 4.17
CA GLY A 164 -1.10 -7.23 4.84
C GLY A 164 -0.54 -5.88 4.36
N GLN A 165 0.74 -5.62 4.63
CA GLN A 165 1.35 -4.31 4.39
C GLN A 165 1.43 -3.91 2.91
N SER A 166 1.24 -4.84 1.97
CA SER A 166 1.27 -4.57 0.53
C SER A 166 0.19 -3.57 0.07
N ILE A 167 -0.89 -3.40 0.85
CA ILE A 167 -1.99 -2.50 0.51
C ILE A 167 -1.87 -1.10 1.11
N VAL A 168 -0.85 -0.86 1.96
CA VAL A 168 -0.62 0.44 2.59
C VAL A 168 -0.65 1.59 1.56
N PRO A 169 -0.02 1.50 0.37
CA PRO A 169 -0.11 2.55 -0.65
C PRO A 169 -1.55 2.83 -1.13
N HIS A 170 -2.39 1.80 -1.26
CA HIS A 170 -3.79 1.95 -1.65
C HIS A 170 -4.59 2.66 -0.56
N VAL A 171 -4.39 2.25 0.69
CA VAL A 171 -5.03 2.86 1.86
C VAL A 171 -4.62 4.32 2.00
N MET A 172 -3.33 4.63 1.85
CA MET A 172 -2.82 6.01 1.92
C MET A 172 -3.42 6.92 0.85
N LEU A 173 -3.57 6.44 -0.39
CA LEU A 173 -4.24 7.21 -1.45
C LEU A 173 -5.70 7.48 -1.14
N GLN A 174 -6.43 6.48 -0.64
CA GLN A 174 -7.83 6.65 -0.27
C GLN A 174 -7.96 7.61 0.93
N TYR A 175 -7.08 7.49 1.94
CA TYR A 175 -7.01 8.40 3.08
C TYR A 175 -6.79 9.85 2.60
N ALA A 176 -5.78 10.09 1.75
CA ALA A 176 -5.50 11.43 1.22
C ALA A 176 -6.71 12.02 0.47
N ARG A 177 -7.39 11.22 -0.35
CA ARG A 177 -8.60 11.64 -1.08
C ARG A 177 -9.73 12.04 -0.13
N ASP A 178 -9.96 11.24 0.90
CA ASP A 178 -11.05 11.50 1.85
C ASP A 178 -10.78 12.74 2.71
N VAL A 179 -9.52 12.97 3.08
CA VAL A 179 -9.09 14.21 3.77
C VAL A 179 -9.30 15.44 2.88
N GLN A 180 -8.85 15.38 1.62
CA GLN A 180 -9.02 16.49 0.67
C GLN A 180 -10.49 16.83 0.42
N THR A 181 -11.35 15.81 0.30
CA THR A 181 -12.79 16.00 0.09
C THR A 181 -13.45 16.73 1.27
N GLN A 182 -12.91 16.59 2.49
CA GLN A 182 -13.47 17.22 3.69
C GLN A 182 -13.08 18.69 3.85
N SER A 183 -11.94 19.11 3.31
CA SER A 183 -11.53 20.51 3.29
C SER A 183 -12.48 21.40 2.46
N GLY A 184 -13.35 20.81 1.63
CA GLY A 184 -14.35 21.50 0.80
C GLY A 184 -15.66 21.92 1.49
N GLY A 185 -15.75 21.86 2.83
CA GLY A 185 -16.94 22.33 3.58
C GLY A 185 -18.04 21.29 3.84
N VAL A 186 -17.70 20.00 3.82
CA VAL A 186 -18.64 18.88 4.02
C VAL A 186 -19.01 18.73 5.52
N PRO A 187 -20.26 18.33 5.86
CA PRO A 187 -20.72 18.18 7.25
C PRO A 187 -19.88 17.23 8.11
N ALA A 188 -19.82 17.51 9.42
CA ALA A 188 -18.99 16.81 10.42
C ALA A 188 -19.21 15.28 10.53
N VAL A 189 -20.35 14.75 10.08
CA VAL A 189 -20.62 13.30 10.07
C VAL A 189 -19.71 12.57 9.07
N VAL A 190 -19.34 13.21 7.95
CA VAL A 190 -18.42 12.65 6.95
C VAL A 190 -16.97 12.61 7.48
N ARG A 191 -16.61 13.50 8.42
CA ARG A 191 -15.27 13.54 9.05
C ARG A 191 -14.94 12.29 9.86
N ARG A 192 -15.95 11.53 10.33
CA ARG A 192 -15.72 10.31 11.12
C ARG A 192 -15.11 9.17 10.31
N GLY A 193 -15.26 9.16 8.99
CA GLY A 193 -14.68 8.12 8.15
C GLY A 193 -13.15 8.13 8.12
N VAL A 194 -12.52 9.25 8.44
CA VAL A 194 -11.06 9.35 8.38
C VAL A 194 -10.37 8.53 9.48
N LEU A 195 -11.04 8.35 10.61
CA LEU A 195 -10.49 7.62 11.76
C LEU A 195 -10.30 6.13 11.51
N PHE A 196 -11.11 5.53 10.62
CA PHE A 196 -10.94 4.11 10.33
C PHE A 196 -9.68 3.85 9.48
N TRP A 197 -9.26 4.80 8.65
CA TRP A 197 -7.99 4.70 7.93
C TRP A 197 -6.80 4.71 8.89
N TYR A 198 -6.89 5.52 9.95
CA TYR A 198 -5.88 5.54 11.01
C TYR A 198 -5.75 4.17 11.70
N GLU A 199 -6.85 3.57 12.14
CA GLU A 199 -6.81 2.24 12.78
C GLU A 199 -6.34 1.14 11.81
N LEU A 200 -6.84 1.15 10.57
CA LEU A 200 -6.44 0.17 9.56
C LEU A 200 -4.93 0.25 9.30
N LEU A 201 -4.38 1.44 9.09
CA LEU A 201 -2.93 1.61 8.91
C LEU A 201 -2.15 1.19 10.15
N HIS A 202 -2.64 1.49 11.34
CA HIS A 202 -2.01 1.10 12.61
C HIS A 202 -1.88 -0.42 12.70
N GLU A 203 -2.95 -1.14 12.38
CA GLU A 203 -2.99 -2.60 12.47
C GLU A 203 -2.24 -3.27 11.32
N LEU A 204 -2.28 -2.73 10.11
CA LEU A 204 -1.48 -3.22 8.98
C LEU A 204 0.03 -3.13 9.27
N VAL A 205 0.49 -2.01 9.83
CA VAL A 205 1.92 -1.72 10.02
C VAL A 205 2.47 -2.31 11.31
N TRP A 206 1.70 -2.27 12.39
CA TRP A 206 2.17 -2.71 13.72
C TRP A 206 1.52 -3.99 14.23
N HIS A 207 0.62 -4.60 13.47
CA HIS A 207 -0.05 -5.87 13.80
C HIS A 207 -0.79 -5.84 15.15
N ARG A 208 -1.29 -4.65 15.51
CA ARG A 208 -2.12 -4.40 16.70
C ARG A 208 -2.98 -3.16 16.49
N LYS A 209 -4.13 -3.12 17.16
CA LYS A 209 -4.97 -1.91 17.25
C LYS A 209 -4.25 -0.78 17.98
N SER A 210 -4.62 0.47 17.73
CA SER A 210 -3.94 1.62 18.34
C SER A 210 -4.19 1.74 19.84
N GLY A 211 -5.39 1.36 20.29
CA GLY A 211 -5.85 1.61 21.65
C GLY A 211 -6.03 3.09 22.00
N ALA A 212 -5.92 3.99 21.02
CA ALA A 212 -6.04 5.43 21.23
C ALA A 212 -7.47 5.81 21.59
N VAL A 213 -7.64 6.44 22.76
CA VAL A 213 -8.95 6.91 23.24
C VAL A 213 -9.37 8.20 22.52
N THR A 214 -8.40 9.03 22.12
CA THR A 214 -8.64 10.28 21.38
C THR A 214 -7.60 10.40 20.28
N VAL A 215 -8.06 10.71 19.07
CA VAL A 215 -7.22 10.90 17.89
C VAL A 215 -7.67 12.19 17.21
N TRP A 216 -6.74 13.13 17.06
CA TRP A 216 -6.97 14.35 16.30
C TRP A 216 -6.76 14.05 14.82
N LEU A 217 -7.77 14.34 13.99
CA LEU A 217 -7.78 13.95 12.57
C LEU A 217 -6.59 14.49 11.78
N ASP A 218 -6.30 15.78 11.91
CA ASP A 218 -5.23 16.44 11.17
C ASP A 218 -3.86 15.89 11.57
N ASP A 219 -3.65 15.67 12.88
CA ASP A 219 -2.42 15.08 13.41
C ASP A 219 -2.25 13.63 12.97
N ALA A 220 -3.35 12.86 12.92
CA ALA A 220 -3.33 11.46 12.51
C ALA A 220 -2.97 11.27 11.04
N TYR A 221 -3.55 12.10 10.15
CA TYR A 221 -3.18 12.06 8.74
C TYR A 221 -1.73 12.51 8.52
N GLU A 222 -1.33 13.62 9.16
CA GLU A 222 0.04 14.13 9.03
C GLU A 222 1.07 13.13 9.54
N PHE A 223 0.78 12.44 10.65
CA PHE A 223 1.59 11.35 11.17
C PHE A 223 1.78 10.25 10.11
N TRP A 224 0.67 9.72 9.55
CA TRP A 224 0.73 8.65 8.56
C TRP A 224 1.40 9.09 7.26
N ARG A 225 1.16 10.33 6.81
CA ARG A 225 1.80 10.90 5.63
C ARG A 225 3.31 10.96 5.81
N ARG A 226 3.80 11.47 6.95
CA ARG A 226 5.24 11.55 7.25
C ARG A 226 5.87 10.17 7.41
N TRP A 227 5.20 9.24 8.09
CA TRP A 227 5.68 7.86 8.17
C TRP A 227 5.77 7.21 6.77
N PHE A 228 4.77 7.45 5.92
CA PHE A 228 4.70 6.87 4.59
C PHE A 228 5.82 7.42 3.69
N GLU A 229 5.98 8.75 3.66
CA GLU A 229 6.94 9.47 2.81
C GLU A 229 8.38 9.46 3.32
N GLU A 230 8.58 9.54 4.63
CA GLU A 230 9.90 9.81 5.24
C GLU A 230 10.42 8.60 6.05
N GLY A 231 9.57 7.60 6.32
CA GLY A 231 9.94 6.44 7.14
C GLY A 231 10.22 6.78 8.62
N VAL A 232 9.88 8.00 9.04
CA VAL A 232 10.12 8.49 10.40
C VAL A 232 9.12 7.83 11.36
N VAL A 233 9.64 7.12 12.37
CA VAL A 233 8.85 6.49 13.45
C VAL A 233 9.00 7.27 14.78
N GLU A 234 9.62 8.46 14.76
CA GLU A 234 9.96 9.16 16.00
C GLU A 234 8.72 9.59 16.79
N GLY A 235 8.60 9.00 17.99
CA GLY A 235 7.63 9.38 19.01
C GLY A 235 6.20 9.06 18.59
N ALA A 236 5.78 7.81 18.79
CA ALA A 236 4.37 7.43 18.83
C ALA A 236 3.57 8.58 19.43
N MET A 237 2.73 9.23 18.61
CA MET A 237 1.93 10.40 18.96
C MET A 237 1.59 10.35 20.43
N GLY A 238 1.98 11.35 21.21
CA GLY A 238 1.83 11.37 22.67
C GLY A 238 0.46 10.88 23.11
N ILE A 239 0.34 9.56 23.31
CA ILE A 239 -0.80 8.92 23.95
C ILE A 239 -0.60 9.35 25.39
N SER A 240 -1.27 10.44 25.79
CA SER A 240 -1.37 10.80 27.20
C SER A 240 -2.17 9.70 27.90
N GLY A 241 -1.48 8.61 28.21
CA GLY A 241 -1.95 7.59 29.12
C GLY A 241 -1.81 8.09 30.55
N ASP A 242 -2.53 9.15 30.90
CA ASP A 242 -2.91 9.36 32.29
C ASP A 242 -4.12 8.46 32.57
N ALA A 243 -3.81 7.19 32.85
CA ALA A 243 -4.60 6.38 33.74
C ALA A 243 -3.70 6.05 34.93
N ALA A 244 -3.63 7.00 35.84
CA ALA A 244 -3.09 6.84 37.16
C ALA A 244 -3.74 5.63 37.87
N ALA A 245 -2.88 4.87 38.54
CA ALA A 245 -3.13 3.96 39.66
C ALA A 245 -4.57 3.88 40.22
N ALA A 246 -5.15 2.67 40.16
CA ALA A 246 -5.77 1.95 41.28
C ALA A 246 -6.09 0.51 40.85
#